data_AF-A0A756LB98-F1
#
_entry.id   AF-A0A756LB98-F1
#
_cell.length_a   1.000
_cell.length_b   1.000
_cell.length_c   1.000
_cell.angle_alpha   90.00
_cell.angle_beta   90.00
_cell.angle_gamma   90.00
#
_symmetry.space_group_name_H-M   'P 1'
#
loop_
_entity.id
_entity.type
_entity.pdbx_description
1 polymer ?
#
loop_
_entity_poly.entity_id
_entity_poly.type
_entity_poly.pdbx_seq_one_letter_code
_entity_poly.pdbx_strand_id
1 'polypeptide(L)'
;VSEEYATVGYGGLSETLDTWCDSQHGCDRYGADSSLRQRNRTSVYISQPLDGMGTLSLNGSRQTYHNDRTSNSAWGASYSTSLWGRVFLSLNWSRNRQTDRNGRQYDDSLTSLYLSLPLSGWSSENPVYATYQMNKRAHGDTAHEAGMYGDTLDRRLHWDVRERYRNGAAGGDKAGSALYLDYRGTYGEMTGNYNYSRHQQLSGAGLKG
;
A
#
# COMPACT_ATOMS: atom_id res chain seq x y z
N VAL A 1 -3.50 -18.20 -12.81
CA VAL A 1 -2.08 -18.20 -13.22
C VAL A 1 -2.02 -17.53 -14.57
N SER A 2 -1.19 -16.51 -14.72
CA SER A 2 -0.96 -15.84 -16.01
C SER A 2 0.53 -15.91 -16.32
N GLU A 3 0.85 -16.44 -17.49
CA GLU A 3 2.23 -16.56 -17.98
C GLU A 3 2.35 -15.65 -19.20
N GLU A 4 3.20 -14.63 -19.11
CA GLU A 4 3.45 -13.72 -20.21
C GLU A 4 4.87 -13.96 -20.71
N TYR A 5 4.95 -14.42 -21.96
CA TYR A 5 6.20 -14.78 -22.62
C TYR A 5 6.49 -13.75 -23.72
N ALA A 6 7.39 -12.82 -23.44
CA ALA A 6 7.86 -11.87 -24.44
C ALA A 6 9.06 -12.48 -25.19
N THR A 7 8.88 -12.84 -26.45
CA THR A 7 9.96 -13.25 -27.34
C THR A 7 10.86 -12.06 -27.69
N VAL A 8 12.10 -12.37 -28.12
CA VAL A 8 13.26 -11.47 -28.37
C VAL A 8 13.00 -10.33 -29.38
N GLY A 9 11.77 -10.16 -29.87
CA GLY A 9 11.36 -9.11 -30.83
C GLY A 9 10.11 -8.31 -30.43
N TYR A 10 9.54 -8.51 -29.24
CA TYR A 10 8.37 -7.76 -28.80
C TYR A 10 8.80 -6.58 -27.91
N GLY A 11 8.66 -5.36 -28.42
CA GLY A 11 8.87 -4.12 -27.68
C GLY A 11 7.53 -3.51 -27.28
N GLY A 12 7.39 -3.09 -26.03
CA GLY A 12 6.26 -2.27 -25.62
C GLY A 12 6.33 -0.91 -26.30
N LEU A 13 5.19 -0.29 -26.63
CA LEU A 13 5.13 1.01 -27.30
C LEU A 13 5.90 2.13 -26.57
N SER A 14 6.17 1.94 -25.26
CA SER A 14 7.00 2.81 -24.42
C SER A 14 8.51 2.70 -24.69
N GLU A 15 9.01 1.57 -25.21
CA GLU A 15 10.45 1.35 -25.46
C GLU A 15 10.90 2.01 -26.77
N THR A 16 9.99 2.23 -27.73
CA THR A 16 10.30 2.92 -28.99
C THR A 16 10.37 4.44 -28.88
N LEU A 17 9.84 5.02 -27.79
CA LEU A 17 9.85 6.48 -27.59
C LEU A 17 11.14 6.98 -26.94
N ASP A 18 11.95 6.10 -26.33
CA ASP A 18 13.18 6.47 -25.61
C ASP A 18 14.45 6.36 -26.47
N THR A 19 14.30 6.18 -27.78
CA THR A 19 15.43 6.07 -28.74
C THR A 19 15.74 7.35 -29.51
N TRP A 20 15.13 8.50 -29.19
CA TRP A 20 15.44 9.78 -29.84
C TRP A 20 16.44 10.61 -29.02
N CYS A 21 17.71 10.20 -29.04
CA CYS A 21 18.82 11.11 -28.75
C CYS A 21 19.27 11.74 -30.07
N ASP A 22 18.92 13.02 -30.27
CA ASP A 22 19.34 13.80 -31.42
C ASP A 22 20.87 14.01 -31.38
N SER A 23 21.47 13.61 -32.50
CA SER A 23 22.89 13.64 -32.79
C SER A 23 23.38 15.05 -33.02
N GLN A 24 24.11 15.65 -32.05
CA GLN A 24 25.22 16.56 -32.38
C GLN A 24 26.18 17.01 -31.27
N HIS A 25 25.96 16.76 -29.98
CA HIS A 25 26.93 17.14 -28.95
C HIS A 25 27.13 16.01 -27.93
N GLY A 26 28.39 15.66 -27.68
CA GLY A 26 28.84 14.41 -27.06
C GLY A 26 28.08 14.02 -25.78
N CYS A 27 27.49 12.83 -25.80
CA CYS A 27 26.95 12.19 -24.62
C CYS A 27 28.10 11.62 -23.78
N ASP A 28 28.67 12.45 -22.91
CA ASP A 28 29.49 12.00 -21.81
C ASP A 28 28.64 11.15 -20.85
N ARG A 29 28.73 9.82 -21.05
CA ARG A 29 28.86 8.83 -19.98
C ARG A 29 27.82 8.86 -18.85
N TYR A 30 26.53 8.95 -19.16
CA TYR A 30 25.47 8.55 -18.24
C TYR A 30 24.39 7.76 -18.97
N GLY A 31 24.21 6.50 -18.57
CA GLY A 31 22.99 5.75 -18.84
C GLY A 31 22.89 5.00 -20.17
N ALA A 32 23.93 4.27 -20.57
CA ALA A 32 23.71 3.10 -21.43
C ALA A 32 23.08 1.98 -20.57
N ASP A 33 21.85 2.20 -20.08
CA ASP A 33 21.09 1.11 -19.46
C ASP A 33 20.55 0.26 -20.61
N SER A 34 21.39 -0.69 -21.01
CA SER A 34 21.04 -1.75 -21.93
C SER A 34 19.66 -2.29 -21.55
N SER A 35 18.68 -2.05 -22.42
CA SER A 35 17.30 -2.55 -22.37
C SER A 35 17.22 -3.83 -21.53
N LEU A 36 16.75 -3.70 -20.29
CA LEU A 36 16.57 -4.83 -19.38
C LEU A 36 15.41 -5.67 -19.91
N ARG A 37 15.69 -6.49 -20.93
CA ARG A 37 14.72 -7.35 -21.61
C ARG A 37 14.19 -8.39 -20.63
N GLN A 38 12.93 -8.19 -20.25
CA GLN A 38 12.14 -9.10 -19.43
C GLN A 38 11.95 -10.42 -20.20
N ARG A 39 12.60 -11.50 -19.74
CA ARG A 39 12.61 -12.80 -20.44
C ARG A 39 11.36 -13.62 -20.14
N ASN A 40 10.96 -13.68 -18.88
CA ASN A 40 9.76 -14.41 -18.45
C ASN A 40 9.25 -13.80 -17.14
N ARG A 41 7.93 -13.56 -17.07
CA ARG A 41 7.23 -13.19 -15.84
C ARG A 41 6.13 -14.22 -15.58
N THR A 42 6.36 -15.07 -14.60
CA THR A 42 5.35 -15.99 -14.10
C THR A 42 4.63 -15.32 -12.94
N SER A 43 3.31 -15.16 -13.05
CA SER A 43 2.47 -14.62 -11.96
C SER A 43 1.41 -15.65 -11.54
N VAL A 44 1.41 -15.96 -10.25
CA VAL A 44 0.48 -16.86 -9.59
C VAL A 44 -0.36 -16.03 -8.63
N TYR A 45 -1.67 -16.17 -8.73
CA TYR A 45 -2.62 -15.64 -7.77
C TYR A 45 -3.62 -16.76 -7.47
N ILE A 46 -3.76 -17.09 -6.20
CA ILE A 46 -4.66 -18.12 -5.69
C ILE A 46 -5.47 -17.45 -4.61
N SER A 47 -6.79 -17.42 -4.74
CA SER A 47 -7.69 -17.01 -3.67
C SER A 47 -8.61 -18.17 -3.33
N GLN A 48 -8.60 -18.57 -2.06
CA GLN A 48 -9.43 -19.65 -1.54
C GLN A 48 -10.27 -19.11 -0.38
N PRO A 49 -11.60 -19.00 -0.53
CA PRO A 49 -12.47 -18.79 0.61
C PRO A 49 -12.48 -20.05 1.48
N LEU A 50 -12.24 -19.87 2.78
CA LEU A 50 -12.36 -20.90 3.80
C LEU A 50 -13.74 -20.74 4.42
N ASP A 51 -14.70 -21.49 3.88
CA ASP A 51 -16.15 -21.52 4.17
C ASP A 51 -16.56 -21.05 5.59
N GLY A 52 -16.62 -19.73 5.79
CA GLY A 52 -16.96 -19.07 7.07
C GLY A 52 -15.81 -18.68 8.01
N MET A 53 -14.59 -19.20 7.83
CA MET A 53 -13.41 -18.83 8.61
C MET A 53 -12.64 -17.64 8.04
N GLY A 54 -12.81 -17.32 6.76
CA GLY A 54 -12.17 -16.18 6.10
C GLY A 54 -11.82 -16.45 4.65
N THR A 55 -10.94 -15.65 4.08
CA THR A 55 -10.42 -15.78 2.72
C THR A 55 -8.91 -15.70 2.77
N LEU A 56 -8.24 -16.73 2.27
CA LEU A 56 -6.79 -16.75 2.09
C LEU A 56 -6.50 -16.45 0.62
N SER A 57 -5.66 -15.46 0.35
CA SER A 57 -5.11 -15.22 -0.98
C SER A 57 -3.58 -15.30 -0.94
N LEU A 58 -3.01 -15.96 -1.93
CA LEU A 58 -1.58 -16.06 -2.15
C LEU A 58 -1.28 -15.45 -3.51
N ASN A 59 -0.30 -14.59 -3.57
CA ASN A 59 0.24 -14.05 -4.81
C ASN A 59 1.74 -14.29 -4.87
N GLY A 60 2.25 -14.55 -6.06
CA GLY A 60 3.67 -14.77 -6.28
C GLY A 60 3.99 -14.40 -7.70
N SER A 61 5.05 -13.64 -7.90
CA SER A 61 5.57 -13.36 -9.22
C SER A 61 7.07 -13.50 -9.24
N ARG A 62 7.58 -14.12 -10.31
CA ARG A 62 9.00 -14.25 -10.54
C ARG A 62 9.32 -13.73 -11.93
N GLN A 63 10.23 -12.78 -11.97
CA GLN A 63 10.72 -12.17 -13.19
C GLN A 63 12.20 -12.46 -13.35
N THR A 64 12.58 -12.93 -14.54
CA THR A 64 13.96 -13.22 -14.92
C THR A 64 14.36 -12.35 -16.11
N TYR A 65 15.57 -11.82 -16.09
CA TYR A 65 16.12 -10.98 -17.16
C TYR A 65 17.14 -11.75 -17.99
N HIS A 66 17.22 -11.45 -19.29
CA HIS A 66 17.90 -12.33 -20.25
C HIS A 66 19.43 -12.28 -20.21
N ASN A 67 20.04 -11.26 -19.59
CA ASN A 67 21.48 -11.01 -19.72
C ASN A 67 22.24 -10.69 -18.41
N ASP A 68 21.60 -10.79 -17.25
CA ASP A 68 22.26 -10.62 -15.95
C ASP A 68 21.68 -11.59 -14.92
N ARG A 69 22.48 -11.96 -13.91
CA ARG A 69 22.06 -12.78 -12.74
C ARG A 69 20.99 -12.09 -11.85
N THR A 70 20.46 -10.95 -12.32
CA THR A 70 19.39 -10.17 -11.71
C THR A 70 18.08 -10.93 -11.80
N SER A 71 17.55 -11.32 -10.65
CA SER A 71 16.22 -11.92 -10.54
C SER A 71 15.40 -11.12 -9.54
N ASN A 72 14.13 -10.88 -9.88
CA ASN A 72 13.16 -10.27 -8.99
C ASN A 72 12.08 -11.29 -8.66
N SER A 73 11.86 -11.54 -7.38
CA SER A 73 10.78 -12.42 -6.93
C SER A 73 9.97 -11.72 -5.85
N ALA A 74 8.70 -11.52 -6.12
CA ALA A 74 7.74 -10.97 -5.17
C ALA A 74 6.78 -12.08 -4.74
N TRP A 75 6.63 -12.28 -3.45
CA TRP A 75 5.69 -13.21 -2.85
C TRP A 75 4.77 -12.43 -1.93
N GLY A 76 3.52 -12.83 -1.85
CA GLY A 76 2.53 -12.20 -1.01
C GLY A 76 1.50 -13.21 -0.54
N ALA A 77 1.05 -13.02 0.68
CA ALA A 77 -0.03 -13.75 1.29
C ALA A 77 -0.95 -12.74 1.97
N SER A 78 -2.25 -12.84 1.75
CA SER A 78 -3.25 -12.08 2.46
C SER A 78 -4.27 -13.03 3.05
N TYR A 79 -4.65 -12.79 4.29
CA TYR A 79 -5.64 -13.54 5.00
C TYR A 79 -6.60 -12.54 5.62
N SER A 80 -7.86 -12.57 5.19
CA SER A 80 -8.91 -11.75 5.80
C SER A 80 -9.99 -12.62 6.39
N THR A 81 -10.43 -12.30 7.60
CA THR A 81 -11.53 -12.97 8.27
C THR A 81 -12.47 -11.95 8.86
N SER A 82 -13.76 -12.27 8.85
CA SER A 82 -14.80 -11.50 9.51
C SER A 82 -15.37 -12.35 10.64
N LEU A 83 -14.98 -12.11 11.89
CA LEU A 83 -15.57 -12.81 13.03
C LEU A 83 -16.96 -12.24 13.33
N TRP A 84 -17.94 -13.14 13.40
CA TRP A 84 -19.33 -12.85 13.76
C TRP A 84 -20.00 -11.72 12.95
N GLY A 85 -19.50 -11.46 11.72
CA GLY A 85 -19.96 -10.37 10.86
C GLY A 85 -19.73 -8.96 11.43
N ARG A 86 -18.88 -8.83 12.45
CA ARG A 86 -18.63 -7.57 13.17
C ARG A 86 -17.16 -7.20 13.14
N VAL A 87 -16.29 -8.14 13.48
CA VAL A 87 -14.84 -7.89 13.57
C VAL A 87 -14.19 -8.25 12.26
N PHE A 88 -13.55 -7.28 11.60
CA PHE A 88 -12.75 -7.53 10.40
C PHE A 88 -11.29 -7.58 10.78
N LEU A 89 -10.63 -8.68 10.44
CA LEU A 89 -9.19 -8.85 10.58
C LEU A 89 -8.61 -9.13 9.20
N SER A 90 -7.57 -8.41 8.81
CA SER A 90 -6.84 -8.62 7.56
C SER A 90 -5.35 -8.62 7.86
N LEU A 91 -4.71 -9.75 7.62
CA LEU A 91 -3.27 -9.92 7.71
C LEU A 91 -2.71 -10.04 6.30
N ASN A 92 -1.79 -9.17 5.95
CA ASN A 92 -1.11 -9.17 4.67
C ASN A 92 0.38 -9.33 4.94
N TRP A 93 1.03 -10.15 4.17
CA TRP A 93 2.46 -10.38 4.21
C TRP A 93 2.96 -10.32 2.78
N SER A 94 4.01 -9.59 2.53
CA SER A 94 4.69 -9.59 1.25
C SER A 94 6.19 -9.61 1.44
N ARG A 95 6.88 -10.21 0.48
CA ARG A 95 8.33 -10.30 0.45
C ARG A 95 8.78 -10.08 -0.98
N ASN A 96 9.52 -9.02 -1.20
CA ASN A 96 10.17 -8.72 -2.46
C ASN A 96 11.66 -8.97 -2.31
N ARG A 97 12.20 -9.83 -3.18
CA ARG A 97 13.62 -10.12 -3.23
C ARG A 97 14.17 -9.73 -4.58
N GLN A 98 15.09 -8.78 -4.57
CA GLN A 98 15.78 -8.29 -5.74
C GLN A 98 17.26 -8.66 -5.64
N THR A 99 17.78 -9.26 -6.71
CA THR A 99 19.23 -9.52 -6.85
C THR A 99 19.80 -8.52 -7.85
N ASP A 100 20.82 -7.78 -7.46
CA ASP A 100 21.51 -6.82 -8.32
C ASP A 100 22.57 -7.51 -9.22
N ARG A 101 23.06 -6.81 -10.27
CA ARG A 101 24.09 -7.28 -11.21
C ARG A 101 25.37 -7.76 -10.50
N ASN A 102 25.69 -7.16 -9.35
CA ASN A 102 26.84 -7.51 -8.51
C ASN A 102 26.60 -8.70 -7.54
N GLY A 103 25.45 -9.38 -7.64
CA GLY A 103 25.09 -10.51 -6.78
C GLY A 103 24.65 -10.12 -5.35
N ARG A 104 24.51 -8.82 -5.07
CA ARG A 104 23.92 -8.33 -3.81
C ARG A 104 22.44 -8.62 -3.80
N GLN A 105 21.97 -9.23 -2.71
CA GLN A 105 20.57 -9.59 -2.52
C GLN A 105 19.94 -8.60 -1.55
N TYR A 106 18.92 -7.90 -2.03
CA TYR A 106 18.07 -7.04 -1.22
C TYR A 106 16.76 -7.78 -0.98
N ASP A 107 16.42 -7.96 0.29
CA ASP A 107 15.23 -8.68 0.71
C ASP A 107 14.38 -7.76 1.57
N ASP A 108 13.24 -7.34 1.03
CA ASP A 108 12.30 -6.49 1.74
C ASP A 108 11.03 -7.29 1.99
N SER A 109 10.79 -7.62 3.25
CA SER A 109 9.51 -8.14 3.70
C SER A 109 8.69 -7.08 4.42
N LEU A 110 7.39 -7.04 4.14
CA LEU A 110 6.41 -6.17 4.77
C LEU A 110 5.28 -7.03 5.32
N THR A 111 5.00 -6.87 6.60
CA THR A 111 3.85 -7.49 7.27
C THR A 111 2.89 -6.39 7.69
N SER A 112 1.66 -6.44 7.19
CA SER A 112 0.60 -5.49 7.45
C SER A 112 -0.58 -6.18 8.11
N LEU A 113 -0.84 -5.89 9.37
CA LEU A 113 -2.03 -6.31 10.11
C LEU A 113 -3.03 -5.16 10.11
N TYR A 114 -4.29 -5.44 9.86
CA TYR A 114 -5.41 -4.51 9.96
C TYR A 114 -6.54 -5.17 10.73
N LEU A 115 -7.11 -4.45 11.68
CA LEU A 115 -8.20 -4.86 12.53
C LEU A 115 -9.23 -3.72 12.54
N SER A 116 -10.50 -4.04 12.32
CA SER A 116 -11.60 -3.08 12.42
C SER A 116 -12.72 -3.68 13.27
N LEU A 117 -13.15 -2.91 14.26
CA LEU A 117 -14.11 -3.28 15.29
C LEU A 117 -15.22 -2.22 15.36
N PRO A 118 -16.47 -2.55 15.00
CA PRO A 118 -17.61 -1.69 15.30
C PRO A 118 -17.86 -1.70 16.81
N LEU A 119 -17.76 -0.53 17.45
CA LEU A 119 -18.03 -0.32 18.86
C LEU A 119 -19.53 -0.16 19.15
N SER A 120 -20.32 0.27 18.17
CA SER A 120 -21.77 0.42 18.27
C SER A 120 -22.49 -0.91 18.00
N GLY A 121 -23.25 -1.40 18.99
CA GLY A 121 -24.21 -2.50 18.80
C GLY A 121 -25.40 -2.11 17.92
N TRP A 122 -26.16 -3.12 17.47
CA TRP A 122 -27.28 -3.10 16.49
C TRP A 122 -28.33 -1.96 16.56
N SER A 123 -28.35 -1.14 17.60
CA SER A 123 -29.39 -0.13 17.87
C SER A 123 -28.85 1.28 18.10
N SER A 124 -27.56 1.54 17.92
CA SER A 124 -27.04 2.90 18.07
C SER A 124 -27.22 3.68 16.77
N GLU A 125 -27.93 4.81 16.82
CA GLU A 125 -28.12 5.75 15.70
C GLU A 125 -26.77 6.30 15.16
N ASN A 126 -25.70 6.16 15.95
CA ASN A 126 -24.37 6.68 15.68
C ASN A 126 -23.35 5.52 15.64
N PRO A 127 -23.04 4.96 14.45
CA PRO A 127 -22.07 3.89 14.36
C PRO A 127 -20.66 4.41 14.59
N VAL A 128 -19.92 3.74 15.48
CA VAL A 128 -18.51 4.05 15.78
C VAL A 128 -17.67 2.83 15.47
N TYR A 129 -16.56 3.04 14.77
CA TYR A 129 -15.61 2.01 14.38
C TYR A 129 -14.23 2.34 14.93
N ALA A 130 -13.62 1.36 15.59
CA ALA A 130 -12.21 1.41 15.95
C ALA A 130 -11.41 0.63 14.91
N THR A 131 -10.35 1.24 14.39
CA THR A 131 -9.42 0.61 13.47
C THR A 131 -8.04 0.54 14.10
N TYR A 132 -7.33 -0.55 13.85
CA TYR A 132 -5.96 -0.71 14.28
C TYR A 132 -5.18 -1.34 13.13
N GLN A 133 -4.11 -0.69 12.71
CA GLN A 133 -3.23 -1.13 11.66
C GLN A 133 -1.79 -1.19 12.16
N MET A 134 -1.06 -2.22 11.78
CA MET A 134 0.36 -2.37 12.08
C MET A 134 1.10 -2.81 10.82
N ASN A 135 2.12 -2.05 10.42
CA ASN A 135 2.97 -2.35 9.28
C ASN A 135 4.42 -2.51 9.76
N LYS A 136 4.99 -3.71 9.62
CA LYS A 136 6.37 -4.02 10.00
C LYS A 136 7.20 -4.34 8.76
N ARG A 137 8.33 -3.67 8.58
CA ARG A 137 9.31 -3.95 7.51
C ARG A 137 10.49 -4.77 8.06
N ALA A 138 11.06 -5.67 7.25
CA ALA A 138 12.15 -6.58 7.66
C ALA A 138 13.43 -5.87 8.09
N HIS A 139 13.80 -4.81 7.35
CA HIS A 139 15.03 -4.04 7.56
C HIS A 139 14.74 -2.56 7.89
N GLY A 140 13.58 -2.28 8.49
CA GLY A 140 13.19 -0.90 8.76
C GLY A 140 12.11 -0.76 9.82
N ASP A 141 11.39 0.35 9.71
CA ASP A 141 10.49 0.83 10.75
C ASP A 141 9.26 -0.05 10.92
N THR A 142 8.77 -0.09 12.15
CA THR A 142 7.46 -0.62 12.49
C THR A 142 6.51 0.54 12.71
N ALA A 143 5.49 0.65 11.87
CA ALA A 143 4.41 1.62 12.01
C ALA A 143 3.21 0.96 12.67
N HIS A 144 2.65 1.61 13.67
CA HIS A 144 1.38 1.32 14.29
C HIS A 144 0.45 2.50 14.01
N GLU A 145 -0.81 2.24 13.73
CA GLU A 145 -1.83 3.25 13.54
C GLU A 145 -3.10 2.78 14.24
N ALA A 146 -3.63 3.58 15.13
CA ALA A 146 -4.89 3.33 15.79
C ALA A 146 -5.83 4.48 15.42
N GLY A 147 -7.05 4.15 15.01
CA GLY A 147 -8.05 5.10 14.59
C GLY A 147 -9.39 4.82 15.24
N MET A 148 -10.17 5.86 15.39
CA MET A 148 -11.59 5.78 15.67
C MET A 148 -12.32 6.75 14.76
N TYR A 149 -13.34 6.27 14.09
CA TYR A 149 -14.21 7.11 13.29
C TYR A 149 -15.66 6.76 13.55
N GLY A 150 -16.53 7.73 13.34
CA GLY A 150 -17.96 7.54 13.50
C GLY A 150 -18.76 8.68 12.92
N ASP A 151 -20.07 8.46 12.91
CA ASP A 151 -21.04 9.42 12.44
C ASP A 151 -21.89 9.93 13.60
N THR A 152 -22.24 11.20 13.60
CA THR A 152 -23.11 11.85 14.59
C THR A 152 -24.18 12.70 13.90
N LEU A 153 -25.18 13.18 14.65
CA LEU A 153 -26.26 14.07 14.17
C LEU A 153 -27.00 13.46 12.96
N ASP A 154 -27.55 12.25 13.09
CA ASP A 154 -28.21 11.51 11.99
C ASP A 154 -27.31 11.34 10.76
N ARG A 155 -26.03 11.04 10.97
CA ARG A 155 -25.01 10.85 9.92
C ARG A 155 -24.70 12.11 9.11
N ARG A 156 -24.98 13.28 9.68
CA ARG A 156 -24.64 14.57 9.08
C ARG A 156 -23.23 15.02 9.45
N LEU A 157 -22.68 14.58 10.57
CA LEU A 157 -21.31 14.91 10.97
C LEU A 157 -20.48 13.65 11.13
N HIS A 158 -19.57 13.42 10.19
CA HIS A 158 -18.57 12.38 10.24
C HIS A 158 -17.30 12.91 10.90
N TRP A 159 -16.74 12.14 11.83
CA TRP A 159 -15.47 12.44 12.47
C TRP A 159 -14.57 11.22 12.42
N ASP A 160 -13.29 11.45 12.16
CA ASP A 160 -12.24 10.42 12.09
C ASP A 160 -10.99 10.95 12.78
N VAL A 161 -10.55 10.23 13.80
CA VAL A 161 -9.34 10.53 14.57
C VAL A 161 -8.42 9.35 14.41
N ARG A 162 -7.20 9.60 13.95
CA ARG A 162 -6.16 8.58 13.78
C ARG A 162 -4.88 9.02 14.43
N GLU A 163 -4.26 8.12 15.17
CA GLU A 163 -2.95 8.30 15.76
C GLU A 163 -2.01 7.25 15.19
N ARG A 164 -0.90 7.72 14.60
CA ARG A 164 0.13 6.89 14.01
C ARG A 164 1.42 7.01 14.80
N TYR A 165 2.04 5.89 15.09
CA TYR A 165 3.31 5.78 15.75
C TYR A 165 4.29 4.98 14.89
N ARG A 166 5.49 5.48 14.65
CA ARG A 166 6.53 4.79 13.86
C ARG A 166 7.77 4.60 14.72
N ASN A 167 8.15 3.34 14.93
CA ASN A 167 9.33 2.95 15.68
C ASN A 167 10.46 2.59 14.71
N GLY A 168 11.62 3.23 14.85
CA GLY A 168 12.80 2.98 14.01
C GLY A 168 13.24 4.15 13.12
N ALA A 169 12.37 5.14 12.88
CA ALA A 169 12.68 6.25 11.99
C ALA A 169 13.89 7.04 12.53
N ALA A 170 15.03 6.93 11.84
CA ALA A 170 16.23 7.69 12.10
C ALA A 170 15.98 9.16 11.73
N GLY A 171 15.29 9.88 12.61
CA GLY A 171 14.91 11.27 12.37
C GLY A 171 13.50 11.56 12.83
N GLY A 172 13.32 11.71 14.15
CA GLY A 172 12.24 12.49 14.78
C GLY A 172 10.77 12.11 14.56
N ASP A 173 10.34 11.51 13.45
CA ASP A 173 8.94 11.24 13.10
C ASP A 173 8.39 9.98 13.75
N LYS A 174 8.36 10.02 15.09
CA LYS A 174 7.90 8.90 15.91
C LYS A 174 6.38 8.85 16.06
N ALA A 175 5.70 9.99 15.98
CA ALA A 175 4.26 10.08 16.16
C ALA A 175 3.64 11.12 15.21
N GLY A 176 2.41 10.87 14.78
CA GLY A 176 1.57 11.81 14.07
C GLY A 176 0.11 11.56 14.42
N SER A 177 -0.70 12.60 14.29
CA SER A 177 -2.13 12.54 14.55
C SER A 177 -2.84 13.14 13.36
N ALA A 178 -3.92 12.52 12.93
CA ALA A 178 -4.79 12.99 11.86
C ALA A 178 -6.19 13.12 12.43
N LEU A 179 -6.83 14.24 12.15
CA LEU A 179 -8.21 14.51 12.46
C LEU A 179 -8.90 14.89 11.15
N TYR A 180 -10.02 14.26 10.87
CA TYR A 180 -10.88 14.56 9.75
C TYR A 180 -12.30 14.78 10.26
N LEU A 181 -12.93 15.83 9.76
CA LEU A 181 -14.29 16.23 10.08
C LEU A 181 -15.01 16.50 8.76
N ASP A 182 -16.18 15.91 8.57
CA ASP A 182 -17.02 16.14 7.40
C ASP A 182 -18.46 16.40 7.86
N TYR A 183 -19.00 17.56 7.52
CA TYR A 183 -20.34 17.98 7.88
C TYR A 183 -21.19 18.19 6.64
N ARG A 184 -22.22 17.36 6.50
CA ARG A 184 -23.20 17.40 5.40
C ARG A 184 -24.47 18.11 5.86
N GLY A 185 -24.62 19.34 5.38
CA GLY A 185 -25.86 20.09 5.47
C GLY A 185 -26.80 19.77 4.31
N THR A 186 -28.03 20.29 4.39
CA THR A 186 -29.04 20.17 3.32
C THR A 186 -28.64 20.94 2.06
N TYR A 187 -27.83 21.99 2.20
CA TYR A 187 -27.50 22.96 1.14
C TYR A 187 -25.99 23.02 0.82
N GLY A 188 -25.20 22.10 1.36
CA GLY A 188 -23.75 22.08 1.18
C GLY A 188 -23.05 21.17 2.16
N GLU A 189 -21.78 20.87 1.89
CA GLU A 189 -20.91 20.04 2.73
C GLU A 189 -19.64 20.81 3.06
N MET A 190 -19.23 20.72 4.33
CA MET A 190 -18.04 21.32 4.87
C MET A 190 -17.10 20.23 5.37
N THR A 191 -15.90 20.17 4.80
CA THR A 191 -14.86 19.24 5.21
C THR A 191 -13.73 20.00 5.89
N GLY A 192 -13.18 19.45 6.97
CA GLY A 192 -11.98 19.91 7.63
C GLY A 192 -11.04 18.74 7.87
N ASN A 193 -9.77 18.92 7.56
CA ASN A 193 -8.73 17.94 7.84
C ASN A 193 -7.55 18.61 8.54
N TYR A 194 -6.99 17.91 9.52
CA TYR A 194 -5.86 18.37 10.30
C TYR A 194 -4.90 17.20 10.52
N ASN A 195 -3.76 17.25 9.86
CA ASN A 195 -2.70 16.26 9.99
C ASN A 195 -1.51 16.91 10.68
N TYR A 196 -1.23 16.42 11.88
CA TYR A 196 -0.06 16.80 12.67
C TYR A 196 1.01 15.72 12.57
N SER A 197 2.24 16.12 12.34
CA SER A 197 3.43 15.27 12.39
C SER A 197 4.60 16.10 12.88
N ARG A 198 5.62 15.44 13.44
CA ARG A 198 6.72 16.12 14.11
C ARG A 198 7.47 17.13 13.24
N HIS A 199 7.51 16.94 11.92
CA HIS A 199 8.12 17.89 10.98
C HIS A 199 7.13 18.64 10.07
N GLN A 200 5.84 18.25 10.07
CA GLN A 200 4.86 18.80 9.13
C GLN A 200 3.49 18.91 9.77
N GLN A 201 2.88 20.07 9.62
CA GLN A 201 1.50 20.33 10.00
C GLN A 201 0.75 20.74 8.74
N LEU A 202 -0.27 19.97 8.41
CA LEU A 202 -1.09 20.17 7.22
C LEU A 202 -2.53 20.31 7.68
N SER A 203 -3.09 21.49 7.49
CA SER A 203 -4.52 21.74 7.68
C SER A 203 -5.15 22.03 6.33
N GLY A 204 -6.36 21.53 6.14
CA GLY A 204 -7.19 21.80 4.97
C GLY A 204 -8.62 22.02 5.42
N ALA A 205 -9.30 22.92 4.73
CA ALA A 205 -10.74 23.10 4.85
C ALA A 205 -11.30 23.20 3.43
N GLY A 206 -12.45 22.58 3.22
CA GLY A 206 -13.15 22.55 1.95
C GLY A 206 -14.62 22.81 2.18
N LEU A 207 -15.22 23.57 1.26
CA LEU A 207 -16.65 23.83 1.22
C LEU A 207 -17.12 23.50 -0.19
N LYS A 208 -18.17 22.70 -0.30
CA LYS A 208 -18.84 22.40 -1.58
C LYS A 208 -20.34 22.62 -1.43
N GLY A 209 -20.97 23.17 -2.46
CA GLY A 209 -22.38 23.53 -2.51
C GLY A 209 -22.91 23.46 -3.92
#